data_AF-A0A813GLW9-F1
#
_entry.id   AF-A0A813GLW9-F1
#
_cell.length_a   1.000
_cell.length_b   1.000
_cell.length_c   1.000
_cell.angle_alpha   90.00
_cell.angle_beta   90.00
_cell.angle_gamma   90.00
#
_symmetry.space_group_name_H-M   'P 1'
#
loop_
_entity.id
_entity.type
_entity.pdbx_description
1 polymer ?
#
loop_
_entity_poly.entity_id
_entity_poly.type
_entity_poly.pdbx_seq_one_letter_code
_entity_poly.pdbx_strand_id
1 'polypeptide(L)'
;LTQLLGNALRPGGAILEVCGLPGAGKTQFCMQLCAAAQIPLQLRPPGPSCEGDIAEAIYIDTEGSFVPRRYLQVCRALLSERRAPQGAQLEAAQLEAVLRRLHVCRAYDATELYATIKQMGSFLKTRPRVRALVVDSIAFSFRH
;
A
#
# COMPACT_ATOMS: atom_id res chain seq x y z
N LEU A 1 -16.20 3.64 7.18
CA LEU A 1 -15.54 3.79 5.85
C LEU A 1 -15.74 2.54 4.97
N THR A 2 -15.48 1.32 5.46
CA THR A 2 -15.60 0.09 4.66
C THR A 2 -16.99 -0.12 4.04
N GLN A 3 -18.06 0.23 4.76
CA GLN A 3 -19.43 0.23 4.21
C GLN A 3 -19.62 1.22 3.06
N LEU A 4 -18.93 2.36 3.10
CA LEU A 4 -19.02 3.42 2.08
C LEU A 4 -18.20 3.09 0.83
N LEU A 5 -17.09 2.36 0.99
CA LEU A 5 -16.26 1.91 -0.13
C LEU A 5 -16.83 0.68 -0.85
N GLY A 6 -17.85 0.03 -0.27
CA GLY A 6 -18.60 -1.06 -0.89
C GLY A 6 -17.68 -2.13 -1.50
N ASN A 7 -17.81 -2.34 -2.80
CA ASN A 7 -17.05 -3.35 -3.54
C ASN A 7 -15.75 -2.81 -4.16
N ALA A 8 -15.43 -1.52 -4.01
CA ALA A 8 -14.28 -0.89 -4.66
C ALA A 8 -12.93 -1.52 -4.27
N LEU A 9 -12.88 -2.18 -3.11
CA LEU A 9 -11.69 -2.87 -2.60
C LEU A 9 -11.73 -4.40 -2.75
N ARG A 10 -12.66 -4.94 -3.56
CA ARG A 10 -12.77 -6.39 -3.76
C ARG A 10 -11.74 -6.94 -4.76
N PRO A 11 -11.32 -8.21 -4.59
CA PRO A 11 -10.61 -8.93 -5.63
C PRO A 11 -11.43 -8.93 -6.93
N GLY A 12 -10.82 -8.51 -8.04
CA GLY A 12 -11.51 -8.29 -9.33
C GLY A 12 -11.18 -6.96 -9.98
N GLY A 13 -10.63 -6.01 -9.21
CA GLY A 13 -10.03 -4.77 -9.70
C GLY A 13 -11.07 -3.67 -9.96
N ALA A 14 -10.96 -2.57 -9.20
CA ALA A 14 -11.64 -1.32 -9.50
C ALA A 14 -10.65 -0.17 -9.33
N ILE A 15 -10.86 0.91 -10.08
CA ILE A 15 -10.15 2.17 -9.87
C ILE A 15 -10.95 2.96 -8.82
N LEU A 16 -10.29 3.36 -7.74
CA LEU A 16 -10.85 4.23 -6.71
C LEU A 16 -10.14 5.58 -6.76
N GLU A 17 -10.90 6.64 -7.01
CA GLU A 17 -10.40 8.01 -6.92
C GLU A 17 -10.78 8.62 -5.56
N VAL A 18 -9.82 9.27 -4.91
CA VAL A 18 -10.02 9.96 -3.63
C VAL A 18 -9.68 11.43 -3.80
N CYS A 19 -10.71 12.27 -3.87
CA CYS A 19 -10.58 13.72 -4.05
C CYS A 19 -10.81 14.46 -2.72
N GLY A 20 -10.18 15.63 -2.57
CA GLY A 20 -10.39 16.48 -1.40
C GLY A 20 -9.31 17.54 -1.24
N LEU A 21 -9.55 18.50 -0.35
CA LEU A 21 -8.63 19.59 -0.05
C LEU A 21 -7.28 19.08 0.50
N PRO A 22 -6.20 19.88 0.40
CA PRO A 22 -4.96 19.62 1.14
C PRO A 22 -5.28 19.39 2.64
N GLY A 23 -4.63 18.41 3.26
CA GLY A 23 -4.88 18.07 4.66
C GLY A 23 -6.13 17.20 4.93
N ALA A 24 -6.98 16.93 3.93
CA ALA A 24 -8.18 16.08 4.09
C ALA A 24 -7.91 14.58 4.35
N GLY A 25 -6.64 14.18 4.52
CA GLY A 25 -6.27 12.80 4.85
C GLY A 25 -6.01 11.87 3.66
N LYS A 26 -6.00 12.36 2.42
CA LYS A 26 -5.78 11.52 1.21
C LYS A 26 -4.53 10.65 1.28
N THR A 27 -3.37 11.25 1.51
CA THR A 27 -2.09 10.54 1.67
C THR A 27 -2.12 9.52 2.82
N GLN A 28 -2.80 9.84 3.93
CA GLN A 28 -2.97 8.90 5.03
C GLN A 28 -3.82 7.71 4.62
N PHE A 29 -4.93 7.96 3.91
CA PHE A 29 -5.80 6.91 3.39
C PHE A 29 -5.05 6.01 2.39
N CYS A 30 -4.26 6.60 1.48
CA CYS A 30 -3.40 5.89 0.54
C CYS A 30 -2.41 4.95 1.25
N MET A 31 -1.72 5.42 2.30
CA MET A 31 -0.84 4.58 3.11
C MET A 31 -1.62 3.45 3.82
N GLN A 32 -2.80 3.77 4.39
CA GLN A 32 -3.65 2.77 5.05
C GLN A 32 -4.12 1.70 4.07
N LEU A 33 -4.43 2.08 2.83
CA LEU A 33 -4.86 1.17 1.78
C LEU A 33 -3.75 0.18 1.41
N CYS A 34 -2.52 0.66 1.20
CA CYS A 34 -1.36 -0.20 0.95
C CYS A 34 -1.13 -1.18 2.11
N ALA A 35 -1.13 -0.69 3.36
CA ALA A 35 -0.93 -1.54 4.53
C ALA A 35 -2.04 -2.59 4.69
N ALA A 36 -3.30 -2.21 4.45
CA ALA A 36 -4.44 -3.12 4.50
C ALA A 36 -4.44 -4.17 3.38
N ALA A 37 -3.84 -3.87 2.22
CA ALA A 37 -3.65 -4.84 1.16
C ALA A 37 -2.54 -5.85 1.46
N GLN A 38 -1.48 -5.42 2.17
CA GLN A 38 -0.36 -6.28 2.56
C GLN A 38 -0.68 -7.17 3.76
N ILE A 39 -1.39 -6.63 4.75
CA ILE A 39 -1.75 -7.31 5.98
C ILE A 39 -3.19 -7.81 5.82
N PRO A 40 -3.46 -9.13 5.74
CA PRO A 40 -4.83 -9.65 5.64
C PRO A 40 -5.61 -9.51 6.96
N LEU A 41 -6.95 -9.61 6.91
CA LEU A 41 -7.82 -9.51 8.10
C LEU A 41 -7.64 -10.68 9.06
N GLN A 42 -7.36 -11.86 8.52
CA GLN A 42 -7.03 -13.06 9.29
C GLN A 42 -5.58 -13.43 8.98
N LEU A 43 -4.73 -13.35 9.99
CA LEU A 43 -3.33 -13.67 9.85
C LEU A 43 -3.16 -15.17 10.09
N ARG A 44 -2.55 -15.86 9.11
CA ARG A 44 -2.29 -17.30 9.20
C ARG A 44 -1.28 -17.55 10.33
N PRO A 45 -1.43 -18.65 11.11
CA PRO A 45 -0.44 -19.01 12.11
C PRO A 45 0.95 -19.17 11.48
N PRO A 46 2.02 -18.82 12.21
CA PRO A 46 3.39 -18.95 11.71
C PRO A 46 3.70 -20.42 11.40
N GLY A 47 4.05 -20.70 10.15
CA GLY A 47 4.59 -21.97 9.66
C GLY A 47 5.87 -21.77 8.85
N PRO A 48 6.54 -22.85 8.40
CA PRO A 48 7.85 -22.77 7.73
C PRO A 48 7.86 -22.03 6.37
N SER A 49 6.71 -21.55 5.89
CA SER A 49 6.53 -20.92 4.56
C SER A 49 6.01 -19.46 4.59
N CYS A 50 6.03 -18.77 5.74
CA CYS A 50 5.34 -17.47 5.92
C CYS A 50 5.83 -16.31 5.04
N GLU A 51 7.08 -16.30 4.58
CA GLU A 51 7.56 -15.21 3.71
C GLU A 51 6.92 -15.27 2.31
N GLY A 52 6.44 -16.44 1.89
CA GLY A 52 5.77 -16.63 0.62
C GLY A 52 4.34 -16.08 0.53
N ASP A 53 3.68 -15.79 1.66
CA ASP A 53 2.24 -15.50 1.65
C ASP A 53 1.91 -14.01 1.82
N ILE A 54 2.91 -13.15 2.04
CA ILE A 54 2.67 -11.72 2.28
C ILE A 54 2.46 -11.00 0.95
N ALA A 55 1.37 -10.27 0.85
CA ALA A 55 1.03 -9.45 -0.29
C ALA A 55 1.98 -8.24 -0.44
N GLU A 56 2.10 -7.74 -1.66
CA GLU A 56 2.91 -6.58 -2.01
C GLU A 56 1.99 -5.39 -2.33
N ALA A 57 2.51 -4.18 -2.13
CA ALA A 57 1.82 -2.94 -2.51
C ALA A 57 2.79 -2.00 -3.22
N ILE A 58 2.27 -1.19 -4.13
CA ILE A 58 3.03 -0.19 -4.89
C ILE A 58 2.49 1.19 -4.55
N TYR A 59 3.38 2.13 -4.24
CA TYR A 59 3.07 3.53 -3.98
C TYR A 59 3.88 4.41 -4.92
N ILE A 60 3.19 5.05 -5.87
CA ILE A 60 3.77 6.08 -6.73
C ILE A 60 3.54 7.42 -6.05
N ASP A 61 4.60 8.03 -5.53
CA ASP A 61 4.55 9.35 -4.92
C ASP A 61 4.93 10.40 -5.96
N THR A 62 4.01 11.31 -6.28
CA THR A 62 4.25 12.44 -7.20
C THR A 62 4.47 13.76 -6.47
N GLU A 63 3.88 13.94 -5.28
CA GLU A 63 3.91 15.20 -4.52
C GLU A 63 5.08 15.30 -3.52
N GLY A 64 5.51 14.18 -2.97
CA GLY A 64 6.68 14.05 -2.07
C GLY A 64 6.20 13.86 -0.66
N SER A 65 4.94 13.45 -0.53
CA SER A 65 4.19 13.41 0.70
C SER A 65 4.37 12.05 1.38
N PHE A 66 4.90 11.04 0.71
CA PHE A 66 5.15 9.75 1.34
C PHE A 66 6.24 9.87 2.41
N VAL A 67 5.89 9.49 3.65
CA VAL A 67 6.84 9.49 4.77
C VAL A 67 6.96 8.06 5.30
N PRO A 68 8.12 7.38 5.11
CA PRO A 68 8.30 5.99 5.52
C PRO A 68 7.96 5.73 7.00
N ARG A 69 8.30 6.69 7.88
CA ARG A 69 7.98 6.61 9.31
C ARG A 69 6.46 6.55 9.57
N ARG A 70 5.65 7.29 8.79
CA ARG A 70 4.19 7.24 8.90
C ARG A 70 3.65 5.89 8.42
N TYR A 71 4.20 5.36 7.33
CA TYR A 71 3.84 4.03 6.85
C TYR A 71 4.14 2.93 7.87
N LEU A 72 5.30 2.99 8.51
CA LEU A 72 5.68 2.08 9.59
C LEU A 72 4.70 2.15 10.78
N GLN A 73 4.26 3.34 11.18
CA GLN A 73 3.27 3.52 12.24
C GLN A 73 1.92 2.90 11.87
N VAL A 74 1.47 3.12 10.62
CA VAL A 74 0.26 2.52 10.08
C VAL A 74 0.33 0.99 10.11
N CYS A 75 1.44 0.40 9.65
CA CYS A 75 1.61 -1.05 9.64
C CYS A 75 1.64 -1.63 11.07
N ARG A 76 2.32 -0.97 12.01
CA ARG A 76 2.35 -1.38 13.42
C ARG A 76 0.95 -1.39 14.04
N ALA A 77 0.20 -0.30 13.88
CA ALA A 77 -1.16 -0.20 14.39
C ALA A 77 -2.05 -1.31 13.82
N LEU A 78 -1.98 -1.52 12.50
CA LEU A 78 -2.80 -2.52 11.83
C LEU A 78 -2.44 -3.96 12.22
N LEU A 79 -1.15 -4.25 12.45
CA LEU A 79 -0.72 -5.56 12.98
C LEU A 79 -1.22 -5.78 14.41
N SER A 80 -1.18 -4.76 15.27
CA SER A 80 -1.68 -4.86 16.64
C SER A 80 -3.20 -5.05 16.71
N GLU A 81 -3.97 -4.44 15.79
CA GLU A 81 -5.44 -4.59 15.75
C GLU A 81 -5.88 -5.99 15.31
N ARG A 82 -5.10 -6.65 14.45
CA ARG A 82 -5.50 -7.89 13.78
C ARG A 82 -4.93 -9.16 14.40
N ARG A 83 -4.18 -9.04 15.51
CA ARG A 83 -3.55 -10.18 16.18
C ARG A 83 -3.90 -10.23 17.64
N ALA A 84 -3.94 -11.46 18.16
CA ALA A 84 -3.78 -11.70 19.59
C ALA A 84 -2.35 -11.32 20.00
N PRO A 85 -2.13 -10.85 21.24
CA PRO A 85 -0.80 -10.50 21.72
C PRO A 85 0.17 -11.68 21.53
N GLN A 86 1.23 -11.46 20.75
CA GLN A 86 2.34 -12.39 20.54
C GLN A 86 3.62 -11.77 21.14
N GLY A 87 4.71 -12.55 21.20
CA GLY A 87 5.99 -12.00 21.64
C GLY A 87 6.49 -10.90 20.70
N ALA A 88 7.08 -9.84 21.27
CA ALA A 88 7.53 -8.64 20.53
C ALA A 88 8.47 -8.94 19.33
N GLN A 89 9.23 -10.04 19.38
CA GLN A 89 10.11 -10.48 18.29
C GLN A 89 9.34 -10.90 17.03
N LEU A 90 8.20 -11.57 17.17
CA LEU A 90 7.37 -12.00 16.05
C LEU A 90 6.73 -10.81 15.35
N GLU A 91 6.30 -9.81 16.11
CA GLU A 91 5.73 -8.57 15.59
C GLU A 91 6.77 -7.77 14.79
N ALA A 92 8.00 -7.65 15.31
CA ALA A 92 9.09 -6.98 14.62
C ALA A 92 9.44 -7.64 13.27
N ALA A 93 9.55 -8.97 13.25
CA ALA A 93 9.86 -9.73 12.04
C ALA A 93 8.77 -9.56 10.97
N GLN A 94 7.50 -9.54 11.37
CA GLN A 94 6.38 -9.35 10.45
C GLN A 94 6.30 -7.93 9.92
N LEU A 95 6.49 -6.94 10.79
CA LEU A 95 6.57 -5.56 10.37
C LEU A 95 7.67 -5.38 9.33
N GLU A 96 8.86 -5.92 9.58
CA GLU A 96 9.96 -5.90 8.62
C GLU A 96 9.58 -6.57 7.30
N ALA A 97 8.91 -7.72 7.36
CA ALA A 97 8.45 -8.43 6.18
C ALA A 97 7.41 -7.64 5.36
N VAL A 98 6.50 -6.91 6.01
CA VAL A 98 5.52 -6.02 5.35
C VAL A 98 6.22 -4.83 4.71
N LEU A 99 7.14 -4.17 5.43
CA LEU A 99 7.88 -3.02 4.95
C LEU A 99 8.74 -3.36 3.72
N ARG A 100 9.39 -4.53 3.71
CA ARG A 100 10.18 -5.03 2.55
C ARG A 100 9.35 -5.27 1.29
N ARG A 101 8.03 -5.35 1.41
CA ARG A 101 7.09 -5.65 0.30
C ARG A 101 6.31 -4.42 -0.17
N LEU A 102 6.66 -3.23 0.33
CA LEU A 102 6.18 -1.97 -0.22
C LEU A 102 7.19 -1.47 -1.27
N HIS A 103 6.73 -1.32 -2.50
CA HIS A 103 7.50 -0.69 -3.57
C HIS A 103 7.11 0.78 -3.64
N VAL A 104 8.07 1.67 -3.40
CA VAL A 104 7.85 3.11 -3.51
C VAL A 104 8.64 3.63 -4.69
N CYS A 105 7.98 4.35 -5.60
CA CYS A 105 8.64 5.06 -6.68
C CYS A 105 8.23 6.52 -6.68
N ARG A 106 9.19 7.37 -7.03
CA ARG A 106 9.01 8.81 -7.18
C ARG A 106 8.82 9.13 -8.66
N ALA A 107 7.81 9.92 -8.98
CA ALA A 107 7.64 10.49 -10.32
C ALA A 107 7.51 12.01 -10.19
N TYR A 108 8.45 12.75 -10.75
CA TYR A 108 8.57 14.20 -10.57
C TYR A 108 7.67 15.00 -11.53
N ASP A 109 7.30 14.42 -12.68
CA ASP A 109 6.46 15.07 -13.69
C ASP A 109 5.52 14.07 -14.40
N ALA A 110 4.69 14.59 -15.32
CA ALA A 110 3.76 13.76 -16.10
C ALA A 110 4.47 12.74 -17.00
N THR A 111 5.66 13.07 -17.50
CA THR A 111 6.44 12.19 -18.39
C THR A 111 6.95 10.98 -17.61
N GLU A 112 7.54 11.21 -16.44
CA GLU A 112 8.00 10.16 -15.55
C GLU A 112 6.84 9.32 -15.02
N LEU A 113 5.72 9.95 -14.64
CA LEU A 113 4.52 9.23 -14.21
C LEU A 113 4.01 8.31 -15.34
N TYR A 114 3.89 8.83 -16.56
CA TYR A 114 3.48 8.05 -17.72
C TYR A 114 4.43 6.89 -18.00
N ALA A 115 5.75 7.12 -17.98
CA ALA A 115 6.75 6.08 -18.17
C ALA A 115 6.65 4.99 -17.09
N THR A 116 6.48 5.39 -15.82
CA THR A 116 6.30 4.48 -14.68
C THR A 116 5.07 3.60 -14.86
N ILE A 117 3.93 4.19 -15.25
CA ILE A 117 2.70 3.45 -15.50
C ILE A 117 2.85 2.48 -16.70
N LYS A 118 3.55 2.89 -17.76
CA LYS A 118 3.81 2.01 -18.92
C LYS A 118 4.66 0.79 -18.55
N GLN A 119 5.65 0.96 -17.68
CA GLN A 119 6.49 -0.14 -17.19
C GLN A 119 5.76 -1.03 -16.17
N MET A 120 4.72 -0.52 -15.53
CA MET A 120 3.99 -1.24 -14.49
C MET A 120 3.42 -2.58 -14.98
N GLY A 121 2.96 -2.65 -16.23
CA GLY A 121 2.39 -3.88 -16.79
C GLY A 121 3.38 -5.05 -16.80
N SER A 122 4.66 -4.83 -17.11
CA SER A 122 5.68 -5.88 -17.05
C SER A 122 6.12 -6.17 -15.62
N PHE A 123 6.20 -5.14 -14.78
CA PHE A 123 6.53 -5.28 -13.35
C PHE A 123 5.50 -6.14 -12.60
N LEU A 124 4.21 -5.94 -12.87
CA LEU A 124 3.14 -6.71 -12.24
C LEU A 124 3.13 -8.18 -12.68
N LYS A 125 3.53 -8.49 -13.92
CA LYS A 125 3.65 -9.88 -14.40
C LYS A 125 4.68 -10.70 -13.62
N THR A 126 5.76 -10.06 -13.16
CA THR A 126 6.79 -10.72 -12.34
C THR A 126 6.47 -10.71 -10.85
N ARG A 127 5.40 -10.01 -10.44
CA ARG A 127 4.98 -9.86 -9.03
C ARG A 127 3.48 -10.15 -8.86
N PRO A 128 3.07 -11.43 -8.93
CA PRO A 128 1.67 -11.83 -8.81
C PRO A 128 1.06 -11.56 -7.43
N ARG A 129 1.87 -11.14 -6.45
CA ARG A 129 1.44 -10.85 -5.08
C ARG A 129 1.11 -9.37 -4.85
N VAL A 130 1.28 -8.50 -5.85
CA VAL A 130 0.83 -7.11 -5.73
C VAL A 130 -0.70 -7.10 -5.62
N ARG A 131 -1.20 -6.51 -4.52
CA ARG A 131 -2.64 -6.41 -4.23
C ARG A 131 -3.16 -4.97 -4.26
N ALA A 132 -2.27 -3.98 -4.23
CA ALA A 132 -2.62 -2.58 -4.34
C ALA A 132 -1.56 -1.82 -5.14
N LEU A 133 -2.03 -0.88 -5.97
CA LEU A 133 -1.23 0.14 -6.62
C LEU A 133 -1.89 1.49 -6.33
N VAL A 134 -1.13 2.39 -5.76
CA VAL A 134 -1.56 3.74 -5.39
C VAL A 134 -0.74 4.76 -6.18
N VAL A 135 -1.40 5.82 -6.65
CA VAL A 135 -0.75 7.01 -7.21
C VAL A 135 -1.20 8.22 -6.40
N ASP A 136 -0.30 8.79 -5.60
CA ASP A 136 -0.56 9.95 -4.75
C ASP A 136 0.33 11.13 -5.16
N SER A 137 -0.15 12.12 -5.91
CA SER A 137 -1.46 12.23 -6.56
C SER A 137 -1.34 12.27 -8.09
N ILE A 138 -2.37 11.80 -8.81
CA ILE A 138 -2.39 11.92 -10.27
C ILE A 138 -2.47 13.40 -10.68
N ALA A 139 -3.32 14.18 -10.02
CA ALA A 139 -3.61 15.56 -10.41
C ALA A 139 -2.37 16.47 -10.36
N PHE A 140 -1.43 16.24 -9.45
CA PHE A 140 -0.23 17.07 -9.32
C PHE A 140 0.57 17.16 -10.63
N SER A 141 0.75 16.04 -11.31
CA SER A 141 1.55 15.96 -12.54
C SER A 141 0.92 16.69 -13.74
N PHE A 142 -0.37 17.01 -13.71
CA PHE A 142 -1.11 17.60 -14.85
C PHE A 142 -1.63 19.02 -14.59
N ARG A 143 -1.18 19.69 -13.53
CA ARG A 143 -1.62 21.07 -13.20
C ARG A 143 -0.99 22.16 -14.07
N HIS A 144 0.01 21.82 -14.89
CA HIS A 144 0.78 22.76 -15.72
C HIS A 144 1.08 22.17 -17.08
#